data_AF-A0A9D7PAR1-F1
#
_entry.id   AF-A0A9D7PAR1-F1
#
_cell.length_a   1.000
_cell.length_b   1.000
_cell.length_c   1.000
_cell.angle_alpha   90.00
_cell.angle_beta   90.00
_cell.angle_gamma   90.00
#
_symmetry.space_group_name_H-M   'P 1'
#
loop_
_entity.id
_entity.type
_entity.pdbx_description
1 polymer ?
#
loop_
_entity_poly.entity_id
_entity_poly.type
_entity_poly.pdbx_seq_one_letter_code
_entity_poly.pdbx_strand_id
1 'polypeptide(L)'
;MLRARDWFDDGSVFVVDIPLACCALETEAAAEGRGERDARDIPADARVVVTLSGTLTTPALPAVRHALDGLGRPAVVVAFGACACVGGPYWDSYAVVNGAESLVAVDHFIAGCPPPPSALDDLLATVRTEAVSA
;
A
#
# COMPACT_ATOMS: atom_id res chain seq x y z
N MET A 1 -5.37 11.75 9.27
CA MET A 1 -5.73 12.21 7.91
C MET A 1 -4.77 11.50 6.98
N LEU A 2 -5.26 10.75 6.00
CA LEU A 2 -4.41 9.94 5.12
C LEU A 2 -3.69 10.85 4.13
N ARG A 3 -2.38 10.67 3.99
CA ARG A 3 -1.54 11.40 3.04
C ARG A 3 -1.32 10.53 1.82
N ALA A 4 -1.35 11.16 0.66
CA ALA A 4 -1.17 10.51 -0.63
C ALA A 4 0.00 11.16 -1.37
N ARG A 5 0.85 10.35 -2.00
CA ARG A 5 1.98 10.79 -2.82
C ARG A 5 1.58 10.77 -4.28
N ASP A 6 1.73 11.89 -4.98
CA ASP A 6 1.60 11.93 -6.44
C ASP A 6 2.84 11.24 -7.04
N TRP A 7 2.66 10.02 -7.54
CA TRP A 7 3.80 9.17 -7.86
C TRP A 7 4.54 9.67 -9.10
N PHE A 8 3.83 10.19 -10.09
CA PHE A 8 4.42 10.60 -11.37
C PHE A 8 4.45 12.12 -11.57
N ASP A 9 4.00 12.89 -10.58
CA ASP A 9 3.89 14.37 -10.62
C ASP A 9 3.01 14.86 -11.79
N ASP A 10 2.11 14.00 -12.27
CA ASP A 10 1.16 14.29 -13.35
C ASP A 10 -0.30 14.10 -12.92
N GLY A 11 -0.53 13.79 -11.63
CA GLY A 11 -1.85 13.57 -11.06
C GLY A 11 -2.53 12.27 -11.51
N SER A 12 -1.83 11.35 -12.18
CA SER A 12 -2.43 10.11 -12.68
C SER A 12 -2.54 9.01 -11.62
N VAL A 13 -1.55 8.88 -10.74
CA VAL A 13 -1.46 7.82 -9.72
C VAL A 13 -1.05 8.41 -8.39
N PHE A 14 -1.85 8.13 -7.37
CA PHE A 14 -1.59 8.52 -6.00
C PHE A 14 -1.39 7.29 -5.13
N VAL A 15 -0.32 7.30 -4.33
CA VAL A 15 -0.01 6.20 -3.40
C VAL A 15 -0.29 6.64 -1.97
N VAL A 16 -1.13 5.88 -1.27
CA VAL A 16 -1.37 6.01 0.16
C VAL A 16 -0.67 4.86 0.86
N ASP A 17 0.35 5.15 1.65
CA ASP A 17 1.02 4.13 2.45
C ASP A 17 0.29 3.95 3.80
N ILE A 18 0.07 2.69 4.17
CA ILE A 18 -0.31 2.30 5.54
C ILE A 18 0.95 1.69 6.17
N PRO A 19 1.74 2.49 6.91
CA PRO A 19 3.00 2.04 7.48
C PRO A 19 2.74 1.14 8.69
N LEU A 20 3.12 -0.13 8.59
CA LEU A 20 2.91 -1.13 9.65
C LEU A 20 4.20 -1.59 10.33
N ALA A 21 5.30 -1.67 9.58
CA ALA A 21 6.60 -2.11 10.09
C ALA A 21 7.76 -1.57 9.23
N CYS A 22 8.88 -2.29 9.18
CA CYS A 22 10.12 -1.88 8.51
C CYS A 22 9.97 -1.60 7.01
N CYS A 23 8.99 -2.20 6.32
CA CYS A 23 8.77 -1.95 4.89
C CYS A 23 8.32 -0.50 4.61
N ALA A 24 7.78 0.21 5.61
CA ALA A 24 7.44 1.62 5.48
C ALA A 24 8.66 2.49 5.11
N LEU A 25 9.85 2.14 5.60
CA LEU A 25 11.07 2.87 5.29
C LEU A 25 11.43 2.80 3.81
N GLU A 26 11.18 1.66 3.16
CA GLU A 26 11.43 1.52 1.71
C GLU A 26 10.37 2.23 0.88
N THR A 27 9.12 2.26 1.36
CA THR A 27 8.06 3.07 0.74
C THR A 27 8.35 4.57 0.86
N GLU A 28 8.85 5.02 2.01
CA GLU A 28 9.29 6.42 2.21
C GLU A 28 10.50 6.75 1.35
N ALA A 29 11.49 5.86 1.26
CA ALA A 29 12.65 6.04 0.37
C ALA A 29 12.22 6.12 -1.11
N ALA A 30 11.25 5.28 -1.54
CA ALA A 30 10.69 5.35 -2.89
C ALA A 30 9.90 6.64 -3.15
N ALA A 31 9.35 7.26 -2.10
CA ALA A 31 8.55 8.49 -2.17
C ALA A 31 9.38 9.78 -2.04
N GLU A 32 10.70 9.68 -1.85
CA GLU A 32 11.55 10.86 -1.66
C GLU A 32 11.44 11.82 -2.85
N GLY A 33 11.22 13.11 -2.55
CA GLY A 33 11.03 14.15 -3.56
C GLY A 33 9.67 14.18 -4.25
N ARG A 34 8.74 13.26 -3.94
CA ARG A 34 7.39 13.23 -4.52
C ARG A 34 6.41 14.10 -3.75
N GLY A 35 5.55 14.80 -4.47
CA GLY A 35 4.54 15.71 -3.92
C GLY A 35 3.54 14.99 -3.00
N GLU A 36 3.22 15.59 -1.86
CA GLU A 36 2.21 15.08 -0.93
C GLU A 36 0.92 15.88 -1.03
N ARG A 37 -0.21 15.17 -1.01
CA ARG A 37 -1.55 15.75 -0.93
C ARG A 37 -2.38 15.06 0.15
N ASP A 38 -3.45 15.71 0.56
CA ASP A 38 -4.47 15.01 1.32
C ASP A 38 -5.18 13.98 0.45
N ALA A 39 -5.49 12.81 1.01
CA ALA A 39 -6.23 11.79 0.27
C ALA A 39 -7.61 12.28 -0.22
N ARG A 40 -8.21 13.28 0.46
CA ARG A 40 -9.47 13.90 0.06
C ARG A 40 -9.36 14.84 -1.15
N ASP A 41 -8.16 15.34 -1.41
CA ASP A 41 -7.89 16.30 -2.48
C ASP A 41 -7.40 15.62 -3.77
N ILE A 42 -7.39 14.27 -3.79
CA ILE A 42 -7.03 13.49 -4.98
C ILE A 42 -8.11 13.64 -6.05
N PRO A 43 -7.76 13.94 -7.31
CA PRO A 43 -8.71 13.99 -8.43
C PRO A 43 -9.54 12.70 -8.55
N ALA A 44 -10.82 12.82 -8.91
CA ALA A 44 -11.74 11.69 -8.96
C ALA A 44 -11.38 10.65 -10.03
N ASP A 45 -10.71 11.07 -11.10
CA ASP A 45 -10.22 10.26 -12.22
C ASP A 45 -8.83 9.66 -11.97
N ALA A 46 -8.11 10.11 -10.95
CA ALA A 46 -6.81 9.57 -10.60
C ALA A 46 -6.91 8.14 -10.02
N ARG A 47 -5.87 7.34 -10.20
CA ARG A 47 -5.80 6.02 -9.56
C ARG A 47 -5.27 6.18 -8.15
N VAL A 48 -5.87 5.46 -7.21
CA VAL A 48 -5.36 5.38 -5.83
C VAL A 48 -4.81 3.99 -5.61
N VAL A 49 -3.57 3.93 -5.18
CA VAL A 49 -2.89 2.69 -4.79
C VAL A 49 -2.67 2.76 -3.28
N VAL A 50 -3.06 1.72 -2.57
CA VAL A 50 -2.83 1.60 -1.13
C VAL A 50 -1.79 0.54 -0.89
N THR A 51 -0.69 0.94 -0.27
CA THR A 51 0.40 0.04 0.07
C THR A 51 0.26 -0.37 1.54
N LEU A 52 0.17 -1.68 1.79
CA LEU A 52 0.21 -2.24 3.14
C LEU A 52 1.67 -2.61 3.45
N SER A 53 2.38 -1.68 4.07
CA SER A 53 3.84 -1.77 4.26
C SER A 53 4.20 -2.44 5.58
N GLY A 54 4.28 -3.77 5.56
CA GLY A 54 4.84 -4.57 6.66
C GLY A 54 3.84 -5.47 7.38
N THR A 55 4.12 -5.77 8.65
CA THR A 55 3.44 -6.84 9.38
C THR A 55 2.03 -6.45 9.82
N LEU A 56 1.04 -7.25 9.43
CA LEU A 56 -0.32 -7.15 9.94
C LEU A 56 -0.45 -7.89 11.26
N THR A 57 -0.80 -7.15 12.30
CA THR A 57 -1.11 -7.73 13.61
C THR A 57 -2.61 -7.69 13.88
N THR A 58 -3.12 -8.67 14.61
CA THR A 58 -4.54 -8.77 14.98
C THR A 58 -5.08 -7.47 15.60
N PRO A 59 -4.36 -6.79 16.52
CA PRO A 59 -4.82 -5.51 17.07
C PRO A 59 -4.83 -4.35 16.07
N ALA A 60 -4.01 -4.40 15.02
CA ALA A 60 -3.94 -3.35 14.00
C ALA A 60 -5.06 -3.45 12.95
N LEU A 61 -5.67 -4.64 12.77
CA LEU A 61 -6.68 -4.86 11.72
C LEU A 61 -7.83 -3.84 11.71
N PRO A 62 -8.44 -3.44 12.85
CA PRO A 62 -9.51 -2.46 12.84
C PRO A 62 -9.05 -1.09 12.33
N ALA A 63 -7.82 -0.69 12.67
CA ALA A 63 -7.25 0.57 12.21
C ALA A 63 -6.93 0.54 10.71
N VAL A 64 -6.39 -0.58 10.20
CA VAL A 64 -6.12 -0.76 8.78
C VAL A 64 -7.43 -0.75 7.97
N ARG A 65 -8.46 -1.47 8.45
CA ARG A 65 -9.78 -1.43 7.83
C ARG A 65 -10.35 -0.02 7.81
N HIS A 66 -10.33 0.67 8.93
CA HIS A 66 -10.85 2.03 9.02
C HIS A 66 -10.12 3.00 8.08
N ALA A 67 -8.80 2.84 7.91
CA ALA A 67 -8.04 3.63 6.96
C ALA A 67 -8.47 3.35 5.50
N LEU A 68 -8.61 2.08 5.12
CA LEU A 68 -9.08 1.68 3.80
C LEU A 68 -10.50 2.20 3.51
N ASP A 69 -11.43 1.99 4.43
CA ASP A 69 -12.82 2.45 4.29
C ASP A 69 -12.91 3.99 4.23
N GLY A 70 -11.99 4.68 4.92
CA GLY A 70 -11.91 6.13 4.95
C GLY A 70 -11.50 6.80 3.64
N LEU A 71 -11.02 6.04 2.64
CA LEU A 71 -10.67 6.56 1.32
C LEU A 71 -11.91 6.94 0.49
N GLY A 72 -13.04 6.27 0.71
CA GLY A 72 -14.31 6.59 0.03
C GLY A 72 -14.31 6.39 -1.50
N ARG A 73 -13.34 5.65 -2.04
CA ARG A 73 -13.16 5.37 -3.48
C ARG A 73 -12.47 4.02 -3.68
N PRO A 74 -12.61 3.37 -4.84
CA PRO A 74 -11.85 2.16 -5.14
C PRO A 74 -10.36 2.45 -5.15
N ALA A 75 -9.58 1.56 -4.55
CA ALA A 75 -8.13 1.63 -4.51
C ALA A 75 -7.52 0.28 -4.86
N VAL A 76 -6.41 0.32 -5.59
CA VAL A 76 -5.58 -0.86 -5.87
C VAL A 76 -4.77 -1.18 -4.63
N VAL A 77 -4.96 -2.34 -4.03
CA VAL A 77 -4.30 -2.73 -2.78
C VAL A 77 -3.04 -3.54 -3.09
N VAL A 78 -1.93 -3.09 -2.53
CA VAL A 78 -0.62 -3.72 -2.68
C VAL A 78 -0.15 -4.25 -1.33
N ALA A 79 0.09 -5.55 -1.23
CA ALA A 79 0.80 -6.14 -0.11
C ALA A 79 2.31 -5.94 -0.30
N PHE A 80 2.93 -5.10 0.53
CA PHE A 80 4.34 -4.75 0.39
C PHE A 80 5.19 -5.39 1.50
N GLY A 81 6.00 -6.36 1.07
CA GLY A 81 6.87 -7.15 1.94
C GLY A 81 6.26 -8.50 2.33
N ALA A 82 7.14 -9.43 2.71
CA ALA A 82 6.80 -10.80 3.04
C ALA A 82 5.77 -10.90 4.17
N CYS A 83 5.80 -9.97 5.13
CA CYS A 83 4.84 -9.93 6.22
C CYS A 83 3.42 -9.60 5.74
N ALA A 84 3.27 -8.63 4.84
CA ALA A 84 1.98 -8.28 4.26
C ALA A 84 1.47 -9.36 3.29
N CYS A 85 2.37 -10.05 2.59
CA CYS A 85 1.98 -11.11 1.66
C CYS A 85 1.51 -12.38 2.40
N VAL A 86 2.30 -12.87 3.36
CA VAL A 86 2.12 -14.22 3.93
C VAL A 86 2.45 -14.32 5.43
N GLY A 87 2.52 -13.20 6.17
CA GLY A 87 2.95 -13.16 7.57
C GLY A 87 4.48 -13.12 7.78
N GLY A 88 5.24 -13.51 6.75
CA GLY A 88 6.69 -13.33 6.70
C GLY A 88 7.43 -14.11 7.79
N PRO A 89 8.50 -13.57 8.39
CA PRO A 89 9.24 -14.22 9.48
C PRO A 89 8.39 -14.53 10.73
N TYR A 90 7.21 -13.90 10.85
CA TYR A 90 6.34 -14.00 12.02
C TYR A 90 5.08 -14.84 11.76
N TRP A 91 5.06 -15.66 10.71
CA TRP A 91 3.87 -16.38 10.27
C TRP A 91 3.27 -17.35 11.31
N ASP A 92 4.06 -17.78 12.30
CA ASP A 92 3.64 -18.66 13.40
C ASP A 92 3.27 -17.91 14.68
N SER A 93 3.37 -16.58 14.69
CA SER A 93 3.09 -15.77 15.86
C SER A 93 1.59 -15.64 16.10
N TYR A 94 1.17 -15.81 17.36
CA TYR A 94 -0.22 -15.66 17.78
C TYR A 94 -0.84 -14.29 17.46
N ALA A 95 0.00 -13.26 17.31
CA ALA A 95 -0.43 -11.89 17.12
C ALA A 95 -0.47 -11.49 15.63
N VAL A 96 0.13 -12.28 14.74
CA VAL A 96 0.31 -11.92 13.33
C VAL A 96 -0.73 -12.60 12.45
N VAL A 97 -1.13 -11.90 11.42
CA VAL A 97 -2.05 -12.39 10.41
C VAL A 97 -1.25 -12.79 9.17
N ASN A 98 -1.51 -13.99 8.66
CA ASN A 98 -0.78 -14.57 7.53
C ASN A 98 -1.29 -14.04 6.19
N GLY A 99 -1.03 -12.75 5.96
CA GLY A 99 -1.32 -12.08 4.70
C GLY A 99 -2.49 -11.10 4.79
N ALA A 100 -2.34 -10.01 4.05
CA ALA A 100 -3.33 -8.95 3.89
C ALA A 100 -4.63 -9.42 3.26
N GLU A 101 -4.58 -10.50 2.48
CA GLU A 101 -5.74 -11.08 1.79
C GLU A 101 -6.82 -11.57 2.76
N SER A 102 -6.44 -11.92 3.99
CA SER A 102 -7.39 -12.25 5.05
C SER A 102 -8.21 -11.05 5.55
N LEU A 103 -7.73 -9.83 5.29
CA LEU A 103 -8.39 -8.58 5.62
C LEU A 103 -9.05 -7.99 4.39
N VAL A 104 -8.33 -7.72 3.31
CA VAL A 104 -8.83 -7.00 2.14
C VAL A 104 -8.39 -7.71 0.86
N ALA A 105 -9.17 -7.61 -0.20
CA ALA A 105 -8.73 -8.09 -1.51
C ALA A 105 -7.42 -7.37 -1.89
N VAL A 106 -6.38 -8.16 -2.19
CA VAL A 106 -5.06 -7.66 -2.59
C VAL A 106 -4.94 -7.84 -4.10
N ASP A 107 -4.64 -6.76 -4.81
CA ASP A 107 -4.48 -6.77 -6.26
C ASP A 107 -3.06 -7.20 -6.66
N HIS A 108 -2.05 -6.73 -5.91
CA HIS A 108 -0.65 -7.03 -6.18
C HIS A 108 0.14 -7.36 -4.92
N PHE A 109 1.12 -8.25 -5.09
CA PHE A 109 2.02 -8.69 -4.03
C PHE A 109 3.46 -8.33 -4.42
N ILE A 110 4.14 -7.56 -3.57
CA ILE A 110 5.59 -7.31 -3.70
C ILE A 110 6.31 -8.07 -2.60
N ALA A 111 6.98 -9.16 -2.97
CA ALA A 111 7.78 -9.94 -2.03
C ALA A 111 9.11 -9.25 -1.68
N GLY A 112 9.52 -9.31 -0.41
CA GLY A 112 10.79 -8.78 0.09
C GLY A 112 10.81 -8.64 1.62
N CYS A 113 11.98 -8.43 2.24
CA CYS A 113 12.08 -8.27 3.71
C CYS A 113 13.20 -7.31 4.14
N PRO A 114 13.10 -6.00 3.84
CA PRO A 114 12.04 -5.37 3.05
C PRO A 114 12.34 -5.44 1.54
N PRO A 115 11.35 -5.23 0.66
CA PRO A 115 11.58 -5.14 -0.80
C PRO A 115 12.37 -3.88 -1.14
N PRO A 116 13.20 -3.86 -2.21
CA PRO A 116 13.90 -2.66 -2.61
C PRO A 116 12.89 -1.56 -3.04
N PRO A 117 13.20 -0.26 -2.85
CA PRO A 117 12.32 0.85 -3.22
C PRO A 117 11.89 0.81 -4.69
N SER A 118 12.80 0.42 -5.59
CA SER A 118 12.55 0.32 -7.03
C SER A 118 11.44 -0.69 -7.38
N ALA A 119 11.19 -1.69 -6.53
CA ALA A 119 10.12 -2.65 -6.79
C ALA A 119 8.73 -1.99 -6.75
N LEU A 120 8.57 -0.95 -5.92
CA LEU A 120 7.32 -0.19 -5.88
C LEU A 120 7.17 0.69 -7.13
N ASP A 121 8.27 1.31 -7.60
CA ASP A 121 8.28 2.07 -8.86
C ASP A 121 7.89 1.21 -10.07
N ASP A 122 8.47 0.01 -10.18
CA ASP A 122 8.19 -0.92 -11.28
C ASP A 122 6.72 -1.37 -11.29
N LEU A 123 6.16 -1.65 -10.11
CA LEU A 123 4.74 -1.99 -9.99
C LEU A 123 3.86 -0.81 -10.43
N LEU A 124 4.15 0.40 -9.94
CA LEU A 124 3.32 1.57 -10.21
C LEU A 124 3.37 2.00 -11.67
N ALA A 125 4.50 1.80 -12.34
CA ALA A 125 4.59 1.97 -13.79
C ALA A 125 3.66 1.01 -14.54
N THR A 126 3.50 -0.22 -14.04
CA THR A 126 2.56 -1.21 -14.59
C THR A 126 1.11 -0.79 -14.32
N VAL A 127 0.76 -0.51 -13.06
CA VAL A 127 -0.59 -0.11 -12.61
C VAL A 127 -1.09 1.13 -13.33
N ARG A 128 -0.20 2.06 -13.69
CA ARG A 128 -0.53 3.24 -14.49
C ARG A 128 -1.14 2.89 -15.85
N THR A 129 -0.67 1.80 -16.46
CA THR A 129 -1.06 1.38 -17.81
C THR A 129 -2.20 0.37 -17.86
N GLU A 130 -2.47 -0.35 -16.77
CA GLU A 130 -3.51 -1.37 -16.72
C GLU A 130 -4.90 -0.77 -16.97
N ALA A 131 -5.82 -1.49 -17.60
CA ALA A 131 -7.21 -1.05 -17.68
C ALA A 131 -7.85 -1.19 -16.29
N VAL A 132 -8.66 -0.21 -15.88
CA VAL A 132 -9.39 -0.29 -14.60
C VAL A 132 -10.35 -1.47 -14.70
N SER A 133 -10.05 -2.55 -13.97
CA SER A 133 -10.97 -3.68 -13.82
C SER A 133 -12.14 -3.22 -12.95
N ALA A 134 -13.33 -3.19 -13.54
CA ALA A 134 -14.58 -2.70 -12.96
C ALA A 134 -15.19 -3.67 -11.94
#